data_AF-A0A4U5Q3T1-F1
#
_entry.id   AF-A0A4U5Q3T1-F1
#
_cell.length_a   1.000
_cell.length_b   1.000
_cell.length_c   1.000
_cell.angle_alpha   90.00
_cell.angle_beta   90.00
_cell.angle_gamma   90.00
#
_symmetry.space_group_name_H-M   'P 1'
#
loop_
_entity.id
_entity.type
_entity.pdbx_description
1 polymer ?
#
loop_
_entity_poly.entity_id
_entity_poly.type
_entity_poly.pdbx_seq_one_letter_code
_entity_poly.pdbx_strand_id
1 'polypeptide(L)'
;MYALLITCSLPSPDLLYGKVANEKYALLRCIVYLMYLTWELKKYNLPGALPPQLVKLPHLQVVDFAYNYLSGTIPREWASMQLTSITLLVNRLSGEIPKELGNITTLTYLSLEANQISGIIPPDLGKLINLQTLMLSSNRFTGNLPVSFSGLINLTDFRINDNNFSGTIPIFIQNWKKLERLEMHATGLEGPIPSNIYLLNNLVELTLRSCNISGEIPAYLWTMKSLELLKATMTYRIVYVLTTTAKNGRFFINKLGIIVTVSACTDSNCLHVNSGGKDITINENKTTLSYEGDGQIEGGAAKYFVNDQSFWGFSSTGDFMDDNDYQNTRYTVSLQSSTIPELYQTARISPISLTYFHYCLQNGNYTVNLHFAEIQYTNDHTYNSLGRRVFDIYVQERLVSKDFNIEDEVGSAEKPLVKQVLNVNVTNNMLEIRFYFAGKGTTRIPDRGVYGPIISAICPSLYFLI
;
A
#
# COMPACT_ATOMS: atom_id res chain seq x y z
N MET A 1 13.48 -17.25 18.55
CA MET A 1 14.77 -17.34 17.81
C MET A 1 15.97 -17.84 18.65
N TYR A 2 16.07 -17.54 19.95
CA TYR A 2 17.16 -18.08 20.80
C TYR A 2 17.24 -19.62 20.80
N ALA A 3 16.10 -20.33 20.75
CA ALA A 3 16.10 -21.81 20.73
C ALA A 3 16.64 -22.44 19.43
N LEU A 4 16.59 -21.75 18.29
CA LEU A 4 17.18 -22.24 17.02
C LEU A 4 18.69 -21.94 16.90
N LEU A 5 19.20 -21.02 17.72
CA LEU A 5 20.63 -20.68 17.78
C LEU A 5 21.41 -21.54 18.81
N ILE A 6 20.73 -22.30 19.67
CA ILE A 6 21.35 -23.09 20.75
C ILE A 6 22.12 -24.33 20.25
N THR A 7 22.04 -24.71 18.98
CA THR A 7 22.88 -25.77 18.43
C THR A 7 24.22 -25.30 17.84
N CYS A 8 24.55 -24.01 17.90
CA CYS A 8 25.77 -23.48 17.27
C CYS A 8 26.56 -22.44 18.11
N SER A 9 26.96 -22.80 19.34
CA SER A 9 28.23 -22.29 19.95
C SER A 9 28.64 -23.06 21.22
N LEU A 10 29.86 -23.62 21.23
CA LEU A 10 30.53 -24.51 22.23
C LEU A 10 31.10 -23.79 23.47
N PRO A 11 31.50 -24.53 24.55
CA PRO A 11 32.95 -24.71 24.80
C PRO A 11 33.40 -26.08 25.40
N SER A 12 34.70 -26.37 25.19
CA SER A 12 35.66 -27.27 25.90
C SER A 12 35.30 -28.72 26.33
N PRO A 13 36.21 -29.69 26.10
CA PRO A 13 36.04 -31.10 26.48
C PRO A 13 36.54 -31.32 27.91
N ASP A 14 35.65 -31.46 28.89
CA ASP A 14 35.90 -32.18 30.16
C ASP A 14 34.68 -32.01 31.07
N LEU A 15 33.60 -32.74 30.78
CA LEU A 15 32.58 -33.16 31.75
C LEU A 15 31.47 -33.87 30.99
N LEU A 16 31.66 -35.18 30.81
CA LEU A 16 30.65 -36.25 30.76
C LEU A 16 31.19 -37.40 29.89
N TYR A 17 32.20 -38.07 30.43
CA TYR A 17 32.41 -39.49 30.17
C TYR A 17 31.20 -40.25 30.72
N GLY A 18 30.21 -40.47 29.85
CA GLY A 18 29.11 -41.41 30.03
C GLY A 18 28.93 -42.17 28.72
N LYS A 19 29.69 -43.26 28.57
CA LYS A 19 29.82 -44.13 27.40
C LYS A 19 28.47 -44.44 26.72
N VAL A 20 28.29 -43.95 25.49
CA VAL A 20 28.31 -44.69 24.19
C VAL A 20 27.60 -43.78 23.17
N ALA A 21 28.35 -42.99 22.40
CA ALA A 21 27.77 -42.20 21.31
C ALA A 21 28.67 -42.27 20.07
N ASN A 22 28.45 -43.34 19.30
CA ASN A 22 28.55 -43.47 17.85
C ASN A 22 29.53 -42.54 17.10
N GLU A 23 30.51 -43.16 16.43
CA GLU A 23 31.40 -42.56 15.42
C GLU A 23 30.67 -41.80 14.28
N LYS A 24 29.33 -41.94 14.16
CA LYS A 24 28.48 -41.13 13.26
C LYS A 24 28.43 -39.63 13.60
N TYR A 25 28.67 -39.21 14.86
CA TYR A 25 28.57 -37.79 15.24
C TYR A 25 29.83 -36.98 14.96
N ALA A 26 30.98 -37.63 14.76
CA ALA A 26 32.23 -36.95 14.40
C ALA A 26 32.22 -36.47 12.93
N LEU A 27 31.62 -37.24 12.02
CA LEU A 27 31.40 -36.79 10.63
C LEU A 27 30.39 -35.63 10.54
N LEU A 28 29.34 -35.65 11.38
CA LEU A 28 28.32 -34.60 11.41
C LEU A 28 28.88 -33.25 11.88
N ARG A 29 29.91 -33.25 12.73
CA ARG A 29 30.60 -32.04 13.19
C ARG A 29 31.43 -31.35 12.10
N CYS A 30 31.87 -32.05 11.06
CA CYS A 30 32.52 -31.44 9.89
C CYS A 30 31.54 -31.02 8.80
N ILE A 31 30.40 -31.71 8.65
CA ILE A 31 29.40 -31.41 7.61
C ILE A 31 28.67 -30.08 7.87
N VAL A 32 28.44 -29.70 9.13
CA VAL A 32 27.76 -28.44 9.50
C VAL A 32 28.59 -27.19 9.13
N TYR A 33 29.91 -27.32 8.96
CA TYR A 33 30.79 -26.20 8.60
C TYR A 33 30.85 -25.90 7.10
N LEU A 34 30.24 -26.72 6.22
CA LEU A 34 30.69 -26.81 4.82
C LEU A 34 29.67 -26.54 3.69
N MET A 35 28.35 -26.33 3.88
CA MET A 35 27.44 -26.44 2.71
C MET A 35 26.27 -25.46 2.53
N TYR A 36 25.92 -24.58 3.46
CA TYR A 36 24.72 -23.75 3.29
C TYR A 36 25.05 -22.38 2.68
N LEU A 37 24.85 -22.27 1.37
CA LEU A 37 24.84 -21.00 0.63
C LEU A 37 23.56 -20.20 0.91
N THR A 38 22.47 -20.87 1.29
CA THR A 38 21.15 -20.28 1.49
C THR A 38 20.61 -20.56 2.89
N TRP A 39 19.96 -19.55 3.47
CA TRP A 39 19.14 -19.69 4.67
C TRP A 39 17.77 -19.07 4.40
N GLU A 40 16.79 -19.94 4.18
CA GLU A 40 15.41 -19.57 3.90
C GLU A 40 14.52 -20.00 5.07
N LEU A 41 13.93 -19.03 5.77
CA LEU A 41 12.88 -19.25 6.76
C LEU A 41 11.68 -18.39 6.39
N LYS A 42 10.92 -18.81 5.38
CA LYS A 42 9.77 -18.07 4.85
C LYS A 42 8.44 -18.62 5.38
N LYS A 43 7.49 -17.74 5.75
CA LYS A 43 6.13 -18.12 6.17
C LYS A 43 6.06 -19.03 7.41
N TYR A 44 7.00 -18.86 8.35
CA TYR A 44 7.03 -19.65 9.60
C TYR A 44 6.48 -18.91 10.81
N ASN A 45 5.86 -17.73 10.60
CA ASN A 45 5.28 -16.93 11.68
C ASN A 45 6.33 -16.61 12.77
N LEU A 46 7.60 -16.48 12.39
CA LEU A 46 8.70 -16.36 13.35
C LEU A 46 8.65 -15.01 14.06
N PRO A 47 8.60 -14.99 15.41
CA PRO A 47 8.73 -13.77 16.18
C PRO A 47 10.19 -13.51 16.58
N GLY A 48 10.48 -12.25 16.96
CA GLY A 48 11.75 -11.82 17.51
C GLY A 48 12.60 -11.02 16.52
N ALA A 49 13.84 -10.70 16.90
CA ALA A 49 14.72 -9.86 16.08
C ALA A 49 15.58 -10.66 15.10
N LEU A 50 16.07 -10.00 14.06
CA LEU A 50 17.07 -10.55 13.14
C LEU A 50 18.38 -10.87 13.88
N PRO A 51 19.06 -12.01 13.62
CA PRO A 51 20.25 -12.38 14.38
C PRO A 51 21.51 -11.67 13.89
N PRO A 52 22.19 -10.86 14.71
CA PRO A 52 23.53 -10.38 14.34
C PRO A 52 24.54 -11.52 14.22
N GLN A 53 24.29 -12.66 14.88
CA GLN A 53 25.21 -13.81 14.92
C GLN A 53 25.28 -14.59 13.60
N LEU A 54 24.50 -14.24 12.57
CA LEU A 54 24.63 -14.82 11.23
C LEU A 54 26.04 -14.71 10.66
N VAL A 55 26.81 -13.71 11.10
CA VAL A 55 28.22 -13.52 10.75
C VAL A 55 29.11 -14.72 11.08
N LYS A 56 28.68 -15.62 11.97
CA LYS A 56 29.39 -16.86 12.29
C LYS A 56 29.27 -17.93 11.20
N LEU A 57 28.46 -17.70 10.16
CA LEU A 57 28.25 -18.60 9.03
C LEU A 57 28.99 -18.06 7.79
N PRO A 58 30.29 -18.39 7.61
CA PRO A 58 31.16 -17.72 6.64
C PRO A 58 30.80 -18.01 5.17
N HIS A 59 30.02 -19.05 4.90
CA HIS A 59 29.63 -19.46 3.55
C HIS A 59 28.21 -19.02 3.16
N LEU A 60 27.48 -18.37 4.08
CA LEU A 60 26.11 -17.95 3.81
C LEU A 60 26.09 -16.80 2.79
N GLN A 61 25.29 -16.94 1.74
CA GLN A 61 25.16 -15.96 0.66
C GLN A 61 23.72 -15.43 0.52
N VAL A 62 22.70 -16.24 0.81
CA VAL A 62 21.30 -15.86 0.67
C VAL A 62 20.61 -15.90 2.03
N VAL A 63 19.95 -14.80 2.38
CA VAL A 63 19.07 -14.69 3.55
C VAL A 63 17.66 -14.38 3.07
N ASP A 64 16.74 -15.33 3.24
CA ASP A 64 15.30 -15.13 3.03
C ASP A 64 14.56 -15.33 4.34
N PHE A 65 14.09 -14.24 4.92
CA PHE A 65 13.20 -14.24 6.08
C PHE A 65 11.83 -13.64 5.76
N ALA A 66 11.42 -13.72 4.51
CA ALA A 66 10.18 -13.08 4.06
C ALA A 66 8.95 -13.70 4.73
N TYR A 67 7.90 -12.89 4.89
CA TYR A 67 6.60 -13.31 5.44
C TYR A 67 6.71 -13.91 6.85
N ASN A 68 7.32 -13.17 7.79
CA ASN A 68 7.35 -13.52 9.21
C ASN A 68 6.95 -12.32 10.07
N TYR A 69 7.11 -12.42 11.39
CA TYR A 69 6.78 -11.39 12.36
C TYR A 69 8.04 -10.83 13.01
N LEU A 70 9.14 -10.80 12.27
CA LEU A 70 10.42 -10.35 12.78
C LEU A 70 10.37 -8.84 13.04
N SER A 71 10.93 -8.41 14.16
CA SER A 71 10.87 -7.03 14.63
C SER A 71 12.25 -6.48 15.00
N GLY A 72 12.34 -5.20 15.33
CA GLY A 72 13.63 -4.55 15.58
C GLY A 72 14.34 -4.14 14.28
N THR A 73 15.65 -3.94 14.34
CA THR A 73 16.44 -3.33 13.25
C THR A 73 17.18 -4.37 12.41
N ILE A 74 17.63 -3.96 11.22
CA ILE A 74 18.55 -4.76 10.41
C ILE A 74 19.94 -4.77 11.09
N PRO A 75 20.57 -5.92 11.35
CA PRO A 75 21.88 -5.98 11.99
C PRO A 75 22.98 -5.40 11.09
N ARG A 76 23.71 -4.41 11.61
CA ARG A 76 24.88 -3.83 10.90
C ARG A 76 26.01 -4.84 10.73
N GLU A 77 26.06 -5.87 11.58
CA GLU A 77 27.08 -6.91 11.59
C GLU A 77 27.08 -7.71 10.28
N TRP A 78 25.93 -7.82 9.61
CA TRP A 78 25.80 -8.47 8.30
C TRP A 78 26.66 -7.83 7.22
N ALA A 79 27.11 -6.58 7.42
CA ALA A 79 28.05 -5.89 6.53
C ALA A 79 29.40 -6.61 6.36
N SER A 80 29.76 -7.51 7.28
CA SER A 80 30.97 -8.33 7.19
C SER A 80 30.80 -9.61 6.36
N MET A 81 29.57 -9.93 5.96
CA MET A 81 29.24 -11.15 5.22
C MET A 81 29.36 -10.94 3.71
N GLN A 82 29.40 -12.04 2.95
CA GLN A 82 29.45 -12.05 1.49
C GLN A 82 28.08 -12.40 0.89
N LEU A 83 27.03 -11.71 1.33
CA LEU A 83 25.66 -11.99 0.91
C LEU A 83 25.41 -11.51 -0.53
N THR A 84 24.78 -12.37 -1.32
CA THR A 84 24.32 -12.09 -2.69
C THR A 84 22.85 -11.70 -2.73
N SER A 85 22.04 -12.13 -1.75
CA SER A 85 20.62 -11.84 -1.67
C SER A 85 20.14 -11.66 -0.23
N ILE A 86 19.39 -10.59 0.00
CA ILE A 86 18.67 -10.34 1.26
C ILE A 86 17.21 -10.06 0.91
N THR A 87 16.30 -10.87 1.45
CA THR A 87 14.87 -10.55 1.46
C THR A 87 14.30 -10.61 2.87
N LEU A 88 13.77 -9.47 3.29
CA LEU A 88 13.10 -9.24 4.57
C LEU A 88 11.65 -8.80 4.36
N LEU A 89 11.12 -9.05 3.15
CA LEU A 89 9.77 -8.71 2.70
C LEU A 89 8.73 -9.14 3.74
N VAL A 90 7.78 -8.26 4.07
CA VAL A 90 6.62 -8.60 4.90
C VAL A 90 7.06 -9.08 6.29
N ASN A 91 7.56 -8.13 7.08
CA ASN A 91 7.93 -8.29 8.50
C ASN A 91 7.53 -7.02 9.29
N ARG A 92 7.89 -6.96 10.58
CA ARG A 92 7.66 -5.81 11.49
C ARG A 92 8.96 -5.07 11.82
N LEU A 93 9.92 -5.06 10.89
CA LEU A 93 11.21 -4.40 11.11
C LEU A 93 11.06 -2.88 11.13
N SER A 94 11.83 -2.21 11.95
CA SER A 94 11.77 -0.76 12.16
C SER A 94 13.18 -0.16 12.29
N GLY A 95 13.26 1.17 12.46
CA GLY A 95 14.53 1.90 12.48
C GLY A 95 15.05 2.23 11.08
N GLU A 96 16.31 2.64 10.97
CA GLU A 96 16.95 3.02 9.70
C GLU A 96 17.68 1.85 9.03
N ILE A 97 17.93 1.97 7.72
CA ILE A 97 18.86 1.06 7.02
C ILE A 97 20.29 1.37 7.52
N PRO A 98 21.04 0.39 8.05
CA PRO A 98 22.44 0.60 8.42
C PRO A 98 23.27 0.95 7.19
N LYS A 99 24.03 2.05 7.24
CA LYS A 99 24.93 2.47 6.14
C LYS A 99 25.96 1.39 5.80
N GLU A 100 26.34 0.57 6.78
CA GLU A 100 27.30 -0.52 6.65
C GLU A 100 26.84 -1.58 5.65
N LEU A 101 25.53 -1.72 5.36
CA LEU A 101 25.05 -2.61 4.30
C LEU A 101 25.63 -2.26 2.92
N GLY A 102 26.05 -1.01 2.70
CA GLY A 102 26.77 -0.61 1.50
C GLY A 102 28.13 -1.30 1.31
N ASN A 103 28.66 -1.97 2.33
CA ASN A 103 29.91 -2.74 2.24
C ASN A 103 29.71 -4.14 1.63
N ILE A 104 28.48 -4.64 1.54
CA ILE A 104 28.17 -5.97 0.98
C ILE A 104 28.12 -5.89 -0.56
N THR A 105 29.26 -5.57 -1.18
CA THR A 105 29.37 -5.33 -2.63
C THR A 105 29.02 -6.54 -3.51
N THR A 106 28.85 -7.72 -2.91
CA THR A 106 28.36 -8.95 -3.54
C THR A 106 26.84 -8.99 -3.73
N LEU A 107 26.07 -8.07 -3.13
CA LEU A 107 24.61 -8.05 -3.24
C LEU A 107 24.15 -7.82 -4.68
N THR A 108 23.21 -8.68 -5.08
CA THR A 108 22.47 -8.61 -6.35
C THR A 108 20.98 -8.36 -6.12
N TYR A 109 20.45 -8.74 -4.95
CA TYR A 109 19.05 -8.62 -4.59
C TYR A 109 18.88 -8.08 -3.17
N LEU A 110 18.15 -6.97 -3.02
CA LEU A 110 17.77 -6.42 -1.73
C LEU A 110 16.28 -6.05 -1.74
N SER A 111 15.48 -6.77 -0.96
CA SER A 111 14.07 -6.45 -0.73
C SER A 111 13.79 -6.26 0.74
N LEU A 112 13.36 -5.04 1.09
CA LEU A 112 12.95 -4.61 2.42
C LEU A 112 11.46 -4.21 2.46
N GLU A 113 10.70 -4.62 1.44
CA GLU A 113 9.32 -4.20 1.24
C GLU A 113 8.41 -4.57 2.42
N ALA A 114 7.40 -3.73 2.66
CA ALA A 114 6.36 -3.95 3.66
C ALA A 114 6.91 -4.23 5.05
N ASN A 115 7.60 -3.21 5.58
CA ASN A 115 8.08 -3.14 6.94
C ASN A 115 7.75 -1.74 7.50
N GLN A 116 8.27 -1.42 8.68
CA GLN A 116 8.11 -0.15 9.36
C GLN A 116 9.43 0.64 9.37
N ILE A 117 10.31 0.40 8.40
CA ILE A 117 11.65 1.03 8.30
C ILE A 117 11.47 2.50 7.95
N SER A 118 12.22 3.37 8.61
CA SER A 118 12.11 4.83 8.53
C SER A 118 13.46 5.49 8.27
N GLY A 119 13.46 6.82 8.15
CA GLY A 119 14.67 7.62 7.92
C GLY A 119 15.03 7.75 6.44
N ILE A 120 16.21 8.28 6.16
CA ILE A 120 16.71 8.47 4.79
C ILE A 120 17.36 7.21 4.24
N ILE A 121 17.36 7.03 2.93
CA ILE A 121 18.15 5.98 2.29
C ILE A 121 19.64 6.34 2.41
N PRO A 122 20.50 5.46 2.99
CA PRO A 122 21.93 5.72 3.09
C PRO A 122 22.59 5.85 1.71
N PRO A 123 23.35 6.92 1.42
CA PRO A 123 24.10 7.06 0.18
C PRO A 123 25.09 5.91 -0.07
N ASP A 124 25.57 5.25 0.99
CA ASP A 124 26.46 4.10 0.91
C ASP A 124 25.89 2.92 0.13
N LEU A 125 24.56 2.76 0.03
CA LEU A 125 23.96 1.73 -0.82
C LEU A 125 24.30 1.92 -2.30
N GLY A 126 24.69 3.13 -2.74
CA GLY A 126 25.19 3.37 -4.10
C GLY A 126 26.50 2.64 -4.44
N LYS A 127 27.20 2.07 -3.44
CA LYS A 127 28.39 1.22 -3.64
C LYS A 127 28.06 -0.18 -4.16
N LEU A 128 26.79 -0.59 -4.10
CA LEU A 128 26.33 -1.93 -4.48
C LEU A 128 26.22 -2.07 -6.00
N ILE A 129 27.34 -1.97 -6.72
CA ILE A 129 27.39 -1.93 -8.19
C ILE A 129 26.85 -3.20 -8.87
N ASN A 130 26.75 -4.31 -8.15
CA ASN A 130 26.20 -5.58 -8.63
C ASN A 130 24.68 -5.71 -8.42
N LEU A 131 24.04 -4.73 -7.76
CA LEU A 131 22.63 -4.78 -7.42
C LEU A 131 21.77 -4.73 -8.68
N GLN A 132 20.90 -5.73 -8.83
CA GLN A 132 19.94 -5.88 -9.92
C GLN A 132 18.53 -5.52 -9.44
N THR A 133 18.19 -5.89 -8.22
CA THR A 133 16.87 -5.66 -7.65
C THR A 133 16.97 -4.89 -6.35
N LEU A 134 16.29 -3.74 -6.28
CA LEU A 134 16.13 -2.95 -5.06
C LEU A 134 14.66 -2.62 -4.84
N MET A 135 14.07 -3.24 -3.82
CA MET A 135 12.67 -3.04 -3.47
C MET A 135 12.54 -2.54 -2.03
N LEU A 136 12.03 -1.32 -1.89
CA LEU A 136 11.88 -0.58 -0.62
C LEU A 136 10.42 -0.14 -0.38
N SER A 137 9.48 -0.62 -1.21
CA SER A 137 8.07 -0.24 -1.17
C SER A 137 7.42 -0.44 0.20
N SER A 138 6.39 0.35 0.51
CA SER A 138 5.58 0.23 1.74
C SER A 138 6.42 0.26 3.01
N ASN A 139 7.14 1.36 3.19
CA ASN A 139 7.90 1.68 4.39
C ASN A 139 7.62 3.14 4.81
N ARG A 140 8.44 3.71 5.69
CA ARG A 140 8.34 5.09 6.17
C ARG A 140 9.57 5.91 5.78
N PHE A 141 10.18 5.61 4.63
CA PHE A 141 11.37 6.32 4.16
C PHE A 141 11.07 7.79 3.85
N THR A 142 12.03 8.67 4.14
CA THR A 142 11.95 10.12 3.91
C THR A 142 13.16 10.64 3.13
N GLY A 143 13.13 11.93 2.77
CA GLY A 143 14.24 12.60 2.07
C GLY A 143 14.31 12.28 0.58
N ASN A 144 15.43 12.66 -0.04
CA ASN A 144 15.65 12.50 -1.48
C ASN A 144 16.35 11.16 -1.80
N LEU A 145 16.18 10.67 -3.02
CA LEU A 145 16.98 9.55 -3.52
C LEU A 145 18.47 9.95 -3.62
N PRO A 146 19.40 9.15 -3.08
CA PRO A 146 20.82 9.52 -3.06
C PRO A 146 21.43 9.59 -4.46
N VAL A 147 22.21 10.64 -4.75
CA VAL A 147 22.92 10.80 -6.03
C VAL A 147 23.90 9.64 -6.31
N SER A 148 24.39 8.98 -5.26
CA SER A 148 25.24 7.79 -5.37
C SER A 148 24.55 6.61 -6.07
N PHE A 149 23.21 6.59 -6.14
CA PHE A 149 22.47 5.56 -6.86
C PHE A 149 22.70 5.60 -8.38
N SER A 150 23.29 6.69 -8.89
CA SER A 150 23.84 6.77 -10.24
C SER A 150 24.83 5.63 -10.58
N GLY A 151 25.48 5.03 -9.57
CA GLY A 151 26.41 3.91 -9.70
C GLY A 151 25.76 2.52 -9.79
N LEU A 152 24.45 2.40 -9.55
CA LEU A 152 23.70 1.14 -9.59
C LEU A 152 23.34 0.74 -11.03
N ILE A 153 24.35 0.64 -11.89
CA ILE A 153 24.22 0.47 -13.35
C ILE A 153 23.63 -0.88 -13.77
N ASN A 154 23.56 -1.84 -12.84
CA ASN A 154 23.04 -3.18 -13.08
C ASN A 154 21.57 -3.36 -12.68
N LEU A 155 20.89 -2.32 -12.18
CA LEU A 155 19.48 -2.40 -11.79
C LEU A 155 18.57 -2.78 -12.96
N THR A 156 17.72 -3.78 -12.73
CA THR A 156 16.63 -4.23 -13.59
C THR A 156 15.26 -3.92 -12.97
N ASP A 157 15.15 -3.95 -11.63
CA ASP A 157 13.90 -3.69 -10.92
C ASP A 157 14.12 -2.75 -9.73
N PHE A 158 13.48 -1.59 -9.76
CA PHE A 158 13.55 -0.57 -8.72
C PHE A 158 12.15 -0.15 -8.27
N ARG A 159 11.85 -0.35 -6.99
CA ARG A 159 10.53 -0.05 -6.41
C ARG A 159 10.67 0.68 -5.08
N ILE A 160 10.08 1.85 -4.97
CA ILE A 160 10.12 2.69 -3.76
C ILE A 160 8.74 3.20 -3.35
N ASN A 161 7.70 2.55 -3.87
CA ASN A 161 6.34 3.04 -3.74
C ASN A 161 5.89 3.14 -2.30
N ASP A 162 4.83 3.92 -2.05
CA ASP A 162 4.20 3.96 -0.74
C ASP A 162 5.25 4.30 0.36
N ASN A 163 5.85 5.47 0.22
CA ASN A 163 6.86 6.01 1.11
C ASN A 163 6.74 7.54 1.17
N ASN A 164 7.47 8.16 2.06
CA ASN A 164 7.39 9.60 2.34
C ASN A 164 8.62 10.37 1.77
N PHE A 165 9.15 9.91 0.63
CA PHE A 165 10.22 10.60 -0.10
C PHE A 165 9.83 12.02 -0.48
N SER A 166 10.83 12.85 -0.76
CA SER A 166 10.70 14.24 -1.21
C SER A 166 11.62 14.52 -2.40
N GLY A 167 11.53 15.73 -2.96
CA GLY A 167 12.40 16.16 -4.05
C GLY A 167 11.95 15.61 -5.40
N THR A 168 12.79 15.71 -6.43
CA THR A 168 12.41 15.33 -7.79
C THR A 168 12.81 13.91 -8.14
N ILE A 169 12.18 13.34 -9.18
CA ILE A 169 12.72 12.13 -9.82
C ILE A 169 14.11 12.48 -10.37
N PRO A 170 15.20 11.85 -9.88
CA PRO A 170 16.54 12.31 -10.17
C PRO A 170 16.95 12.06 -11.62
N ILE A 171 17.70 12.99 -12.22
CA ILE A 171 18.23 12.81 -13.58
C ILE A 171 19.18 11.63 -13.72
N PHE A 172 19.81 11.16 -12.64
CA PHE A 172 20.74 10.04 -12.73
C PHE A 172 20.08 8.71 -13.11
N ILE A 173 18.74 8.61 -13.09
CA ILE A 173 18.03 7.40 -13.53
C ILE A 173 18.45 6.99 -14.95
N GLN A 174 18.87 7.94 -15.80
CA GLN A 174 19.37 7.65 -17.14
C GLN A 174 20.53 6.64 -17.17
N ASN A 175 21.24 6.43 -16.06
CA ASN A 175 22.35 5.51 -15.96
C ASN A 175 21.90 4.04 -15.79
N TRP A 176 20.66 3.80 -15.40
CA TRP A 176 20.11 2.45 -15.18
C TRP A 176 19.69 1.80 -16.51
N LYS A 177 20.66 1.58 -17.41
CA LYS A 177 20.40 1.12 -18.79
C LYS A 177 19.72 -0.26 -18.89
N LYS A 178 19.84 -1.06 -17.83
CA LYS A 178 19.23 -2.39 -17.75
C LYS A 178 17.85 -2.39 -17.10
N LEU A 179 17.34 -1.22 -16.68
CA LEU A 179 16.09 -1.13 -15.92
C LEU A 179 14.91 -1.55 -16.78
N GLU A 180 14.16 -2.53 -16.29
CA GLU A 180 12.95 -3.07 -16.88
C GLU A 180 11.70 -2.58 -16.13
N ARG A 181 11.81 -2.40 -14.81
CA ARG A 181 10.68 -1.98 -13.96
C ARG A 181 11.06 -0.84 -13.05
N LEU A 182 10.31 0.26 -13.17
CA LEU A 182 10.44 1.45 -12.35
C LEU A 182 9.10 1.79 -11.71
N GLU A 183 8.99 1.54 -10.40
CA GLU A 183 7.82 1.94 -9.63
C GLU A 183 8.21 2.96 -8.55
N MET A 184 7.64 4.16 -8.66
CA MET A 184 7.82 5.25 -7.70
C MET A 184 6.49 5.88 -7.29
N HIS A 185 5.36 5.18 -7.49
CA HIS A 185 4.05 5.72 -7.17
C HIS A 185 3.92 6.00 -5.68
N ALA A 186 3.01 6.92 -5.34
CA ALA A 186 2.66 7.15 -3.95
C ALA A 186 3.83 7.56 -3.08
N THR A 187 4.71 8.36 -3.67
CA THR A 187 5.82 8.99 -2.99
C THR A 187 5.57 10.49 -2.96
N GLY A 188 6.25 11.23 -2.08
CA GLY A 188 6.24 12.70 -2.12
C GLY A 188 7.19 13.26 -3.19
N LEU A 189 7.53 12.49 -4.23
CA LEU A 189 8.34 12.98 -5.34
C LEU A 189 7.54 14.00 -6.17
N GLU A 190 8.24 15.06 -6.57
CA GLU A 190 7.69 16.24 -7.22
C GLU A 190 8.37 16.53 -8.57
N GLY A 191 7.80 17.49 -9.30
CA GLY A 191 8.41 18.00 -10.53
C GLY A 191 8.08 17.16 -11.77
N PRO A 192 8.54 17.57 -12.96
CA PRO A 192 8.22 16.86 -14.18
C PRO A 192 8.94 15.52 -14.28
N ILE A 193 8.37 14.61 -15.08
CA ILE A 193 9.07 13.41 -15.52
C ILE A 193 10.37 13.86 -16.21
N PRO A 194 11.55 13.39 -15.76
CA PRO A 194 12.81 13.93 -16.21
C PRO A 194 13.02 13.60 -17.70
N SER A 195 13.49 14.60 -18.45
CA SER A 195 13.57 14.56 -19.91
C SER A 195 14.47 13.47 -20.47
N ASN A 196 15.27 12.82 -19.64
CA ASN A 196 16.23 11.78 -19.99
C ASN A 196 15.73 10.35 -19.69
N ILE A 197 14.49 10.19 -19.21
CA ILE A 197 13.88 8.87 -18.96
C ILE A 197 13.77 8.02 -20.24
N TYR A 198 13.67 8.65 -21.43
CA TYR A 198 13.67 7.95 -22.72
C TYR A 198 14.95 7.15 -22.97
N LEU A 199 16.04 7.44 -22.25
CA LEU A 199 17.30 6.73 -22.35
C LEU A 199 17.27 5.35 -21.66
N LEU A 200 16.17 5.00 -20.99
CA LEU A 200 15.89 3.70 -20.40
C LEU A 200 15.31 2.75 -21.45
N ASN A 201 16.14 2.32 -22.40
CA ASN A 201 15.69 1.55 -23.56
C ASN A 201 15.06 0.19 -23.22
N ASN A 202 15.33 -0.35 -22.03
CA ASN A 202 14.80 -1.64 -21.58
C ASN A 202 13.56 -1.49 -20.68
N LEU A 203 13.10 -0.26 -20.41
CA LEU A 203 12.00 -0.04 -19.47
C LEU A 203 10.69 -0.58 -20.02
N VAL A 204 10.14 -1.59 -19.34
CA VAL A 204 8.88 -2.27 -19.65
C VAL A 204 7.72 -1.66 -18.86
N GLU A 205 7.93 -1.41 -17.57
CA GLU A 205 6.90 -0.88 -16.68
C GLU A 205 7.37 0.41 -15.99
N LEU A 206 6.64 1.50 -16.22
CA LEU A 206 6.81 2.79 -15.55
C LEU A 206 5.56 3.14 -14.76
N THR A 207 5.68 3.21 -13.44
CA THR A 207 4.58 3.57 -12.54
C THR A 207 4.94 4.79 -11.69
N LEU A 208 4.32 5.93 -11.99
CA LEU A 208 4.48 7.25 -11.35
C LEU A 208 3.14 7.81 -10.85
N ARG A 209 2.24 6.93 -10.43
CA ARG A 209 0.89 7.28 -9.98
C ARG A 209 0.94 8.05 -8.66
N SER A 210 0.04 9.00 -8.45
CA SER A 210 -0.15 9.69 -7.16
C SER A 210 1.15 10.26 -6.58
N CYS A 211 2.00 10.80 -7.45
CA CYS A 211 3.15 11.64 -7.10
C CYS A 211 2.77 13.10 -7.39
N ASN A 212 3.53 14.08 -6.88
CA ASN A 212 3.30 15.50 -7.19
C ASN A 212 3.94 15.88 -8.54
N ILE A 213 3.69 15.07 -9.58
CA ILE A 213 4.31 15.25 -10.90
C ILE A 213 3.63 16.40 -11.64
N SER A 214 4.42 17.42 -11.96
CA SER A 214 4.00 18.58 -12.75
C SER A 214 4.41 18.43 -14.23
N GLY A 215 4.00 19.37 -15.08
CA GLY A 215 4.19 19.30 -16.53
C GLY A 215 3.23 18.36 -17.28
N GLU A 216 3.49 18.11 -18.56
CA GLU A 216 2.74 17.16 -19.39
C GLU A 216 3.42 15.79 -19.39
N ILE A 217 2.67 14.72 -19.69
CA ILE A 217 3.26 13.41 -19.98
C ILE A 217 4.08 13.56 -21.25
N PRO A 218 5.41 13.42 -21.21
CA PRO A 218 6.22 13.77 -22.36
C PRO A 218 5.99 12.81 -23.53
N ALA A 219 5.85 13.36 -24.74
CA ALA A 219 5.46 12.58 -25.91
C ALA A 219 6.46 11.45 -26.28
N TYR A 220 7.72 11.57 -25.87
CA TYR A 220 8.73 10.53 -26.09
C TYR A 220 8.47 9.24 -25.30
N LEU A 221 7.66 9.27 -24.24
CA LEU A 221 7.29 8.03 -23.52
C LEU A 221 6.50 7.08 -24.45
N TRP A 222 5.72 7.63 -25.38
CA TRP A 222 4.97 6.87 -26.37
C TRP A 222 5.85 6.22 -27.45
N THR A 223 7.12 6.64 -27.59
CA THR A 223 8.06 6.13 -28.60
C THR A 223 9.11 5.19 -28.01
N MET A 224 9.09 4.96 -26.69
CA MET A 224 9.96 4.00 -26.03
C MET A 224 9.63 2.58 -26.48
N LYS A 225 10.60 1.90 -27.11
CA LYS A 225 10.39 0.62 -27.78
C LYS A 225 9.91 -0.51 -26.86
N SER A 226 10.41 -0.52 -25.63
CA SER A 226 10.17 -1.60 -24.68
C SER A 226 9.04 -1.29 -23.69
N LEU A 227 8.52 -0.06 -23.67
CA LEU A 227 7.55 0.37 -22.67
C LEU A 227 6.18 -0.24 -22.98
N GLU A 228 5.76 -1.21 -22.17
CA GLU A 228 4.49 -1.91 -22.31
C GLU A 228 3.41 -1.38 -21.35
N LEU A 229 3.84 -0.82 -20.21
CA LEU A 229 2.94 -0.37 -19.16
C LEU A 229 3.37 0.99 -18.60
N LEU A 230 2.53 2.01 -18.82
CA LEU A 230 2.67 3.33 -18.23
C LEU A 230 1.48 3.61 -17.30
N LYS A 231 1.75 3.81 -16.01
CA LYS A 231 0.77 4.22 -15.00
C LYS A 231 1.21 5.55 -14.38
N ALA A 232 0.68 6.67 -14.84
CA ALA A 232 1.00 7.99 -14.31
C ALA A 232 -0.28 8.76 -13.92
N THR A 233 -0.18 9.60 -12.88
CA THR A 233 -1.21 10.58 -12.54
C THR A 233 -0.54 11.93 -12.45
N MET A 234 -1.05 12.94 -13.17
CA MET A 234 -0.46 14.29 -13.18
C MET A 234 -1.29 15.25 -12.35
N THR A 235 -0.61 16.17 -11.66
CA THR A 235 -1.24 17.19 -10.84
C THR A 235 -1.60 18.43 -11.69
N TYR A 236 -2.72 18.40 -12.42
CA TYR A 236 -3.34 19.65 -12.93
C TYR A 236 -4.85 19.73 -12.70
N ARG A 237 -5.28 20.90 -12.21
CA ARG A 237 -6.64 21.42 -12.34
C ARG A 237 -7.05 21.40 -13.82
N ILE A 238 -8.27 20.95 -14.07
CA ILE A 238 -8.91 20.85 -15.39
C ILE A 238 -8.64 22.10 -16.24
N VAL A 239 -7.81 21.96 -17.30
CA VAL A 239 -7.76 22.86 -18.46
C VAL A 239 -7.31 22.02 -19.68
N TYR A 240 -8.27 21.73 -20.57
CA TYR A 240 -8.18 21.09 -21.91
C TYR A 240 -7.49 19.71 -22.03
N VAL A 241 -8.29 18.67 -22.27
CA VAL A 241 -7.81 17.35 -22.77
C VAL A 241 -7.95 17.34 -24.30
N LEU A 242 -6.84 17.43 -25.00
CA LEU A 242 -6.75 17.08 -26.42
C LEU A 242 -6.60 15.55 -26.53
N THR A 243 -7.50 14.94 -27.29
CA THR A 243 -7.55 13.50 -27.58
C THR A 243 -6.41 13.07 -28.50
N THR A 244 -5.81 11.92 -28.25
CA THR A 244 -5.29 11.07 -29.34
C THR A 244 -5.60 9.59 -29.10
N THR A 245 -5.90 8.91 -30.20
CA THR A 245 -6.31 7.51 -30.33
C THR A 245 -5.19 6.52 -30.05
N ALA A 246 -5.53 5.46 -29.31
CA ALA A 246 -4.69 4.29 -29.09
C ALA A 246 -4.64 3.38 -30.33
N LYS A 247 -3.44 2.90 -30.66
CA LYS A 247 -3.25 1.68 -31.45
C LYS A 247 -2.82 0.59 -30.47
N ASN A 248 -3.50 -0.55 -30.47
CA ASN A 248 -3.22 -1.76 -29.65
C ASN A 248 -3.61 -1.73 -28.16
N GLY A 249 -4.77 -1.14 -27.83
CA GLY A 249 -5.65 -1.75 -26.82
C GLY A 249 -5.31 -1.62 -25.33
N ARG A 250 -4.57 -0.60 -24.86
CA ARG A 250 -4.45 -0.32 -23.41
C ARG A 250 -4.44 1.17 -23.09
N PHE A 251 -5.62 1.77 -22.99
CA PHE A 251 -5.82 3.11 -22.42
C PHE A 251 -7.17 3.16 -21.72
N PHE A 252 -7.20 3.59 -20.46
CA PHE A 252 -8.44 3.89 -19.75
C PHE A 252 -8.50 5.41 -19.49
N ILE A 253 -9.40 6.08 -20.19
CA ILE A 253 -9.99 7.37 -19.79
C ILE A 253 -11.49 7.18 -19.96
N ASN A 254 -12.25 7.17 -18.88
CA ASN A 254 -13.70 7.11 -18.97
C ASN A 254 -14.31 8.51 -18.95
N LYS A 255 -15.17 8.71 -19.93
CA LYS A 255 -16.01 9.86 -20.24
C LYS A 255 -17.40 9.60 -19.67
N LEU A 256 -17.98 10.54 -18.94
CA LEU A 256 -19.44 10.75 -18.83
C LEU A 256 -19.64 12.24 -18.45
N GLY A 257 -20.45 13.06 -19.11
CA GLY A 257 -21.75 12.74 -19.71
C GLY A 257 -22.85 12.88 -18.67
N ILE A 258 -22.93 14.03 -17.99
CA ILE A 258 -23.98 14.29 -16.99
C ILE A 258 -25.29 14.55 -17.74
N ILE A 259 -26.28 13.67 -17.54
CA ILE A 259 -27.69 13.96 -17.81
C ILE A 259 -28.31 14.22 -16.43
N VAL A 260 -28.69 15.47 -16.15
CA VAL A 260 -29.44 15.82 -14.95
C VAL A 260 -30.93 15.68 -15.27
N THR A 261 -31.55 14.61 -14.80
CA THR A 261 -33.01 14.51 -14.69
C THR A 261 -33.44 15.16 -13.39
N VAL A 262 -34.19 16.26 -13.48
CA VAL A 262 -34.78 16.95 -12.32
C VAL A 262 -36.12 16.29 -12.02
N SER A 263 -36.15 15.37 -11.06
CA SER A 263 -37.40 14.93 -10.42
C SER A 263 -37.76 15.91 -9.31
N ALA A 264 -39.02 16.33 -9.24
CA ALA A 264 -39.54 17.17 -8.16
C ALA A 264 -39.43 16.44 -6.83
N CYS A 265 -38.74 17.04 -5.86
CA CYS A 265 -38.38 16.39 -4.60
C CYS A 265 -39.25 16.85 -3.43
N THR A 266 -39.60 15.89 -2.57
CA THR A 266 -40.15 16.12 -1.23
C THR A 266 -39.01 15.99 -0.22
N ASP A 267 -38.86 16.98 0.66
CA ASP A 267 -37.75 17.11 1.62
C ASP A 267 -37.47 15.79 2.39
N SER A 268 -36.30 15.17 2.16
CA SER A 268 -35.84 13.98 2.88
C SER A 268 -34.93 14.38 4.04
N ASN A 269 -35.25 13.92 5.25
CA ASN A 269 -34.73 14.44 6.52
C ASN A 269 -33.60 13.63 7.17
N CYS A 270 -32.98 12.68 6.46
CA CYS A 270 -31.65 12.06 6.70
C CYS A 270 -31.70 10.60 6.25
N LEU A 271 -30.64 10.16 5.57
CA LEU A 271 -30.49 8.78 5.16
C LEU A 271 -29.15 8.24 5.66
N HIS A 272 -29.21 7.12 6.36
CA HIS A 272 -28.03 6.37 6.74
C HIS A 272 -27.72 5.33 5.66
N VAL A 273 -26.47 5.26 5.20
CA VAL A 273 -26.04 4.31 4.17
C VAL A 273 -25.12 3.26 4.80
N ASN A 274 -25.46 1.98 4.68
CA ASN A 274 -24.59 0.84 5.00
C ASN A 274 -23.75 0.49 3.76
N SER A 275 -22.52 1.00 3.73
CA SER A 275 -21.62 0.86 2.59
C SER A 275 -21.09 -0.57 2.49
N GLY A 276 -21.39 -1.24 1.38
CA GLY A 276 -21.03 -2.62 1.09
C GLY A 276 -21.88 -3.68 1.81
N GLY A 277 -22.85 -3.26 2.63
CA GLY A 277 -23.72 -4.14 3.40
C GLY A 277 -25.14 -4.24 2.86
N LYS A 278 -25.96 -5.04 3.54
CA LYS A 278 -27.42 -5.11 3.35
C LYS A 278 -28.14 -4.02 4.18
N ASP A 279 -29.43 -3.84 3.95
CA ASP A 279 -30.25 -2.99 4.82
C ASP A 279 -30.21 -3.51 6.26
N ILE A 280 -30.00 -2.60 7.21
CA ILE A 280 -29.99 -2.93 8.65
C ILE A 280 -30.70 -1.86 9.47
N THR A 281 -31.23 -2.26 10.61
CA THR A 281 -31.89 -1.36 11.55
C THR A 281 -31.19 -1.45 12.89
N ILE A 282 -30.73 -0.30 13.41
CA ILE A 282 -29.96 -0.21 14.65
C ILE A 282 -30.80 0.58 15.66
N ASN A 283 -30.94 0.02 16.87
CA ASN A 283 -31.62 0.68 17.98
C ASN A 283 -30.59 1.35 18.88
N GLU A 284 -30.52 2.68 18.84
CA GLU A 284 -29.65 3.48 19.71
C GLU A 284 -30.47 4.49 20.50
N ASN A 285 -30.30 4.55 21.82
CA ASN A 285 -30.84 5.60 22.70
C ASN A 285 -32.34 5.94 22.49
N LYS A 286 -33.19 4.91 22.31
CA LYS A 286 -34.65 4.99 22.05
C LYS A 286 -35.06 5.52 20.67
N THR A 287 -34.10 5.71 19.76
CA THR A 287 -34.32 5.98 18.34
C THR A 287 -33.94 4.76 17.52
N THR A 288 -34.80 4.38 16.58
CA THR A 288 -34.55 3.31 15.62
C THR A 288 -34.05 3.96 14.33
N LEU A 289 -32.79 3.72 13.98
CA LEU A 289 -32.15 4.24 12.76
C LEU A 289 -32.10 3.13 11.72
N SER A 290 -32.56 3.43 10.50
CA SER A 290 -32.51 2.50 9.37
C SER A 290 -31.38 2.90 8.43
N TYR A 291 -30.52 1.93 8.09
CA TYR A 291 -29.43 2.07 7.14
C TYR A 291 -29.76 1.30 5.87
N GLU A 292 -29.73 1.98 4.73
CA GLU A 292 -29.88 1.35 3.41
C GLU A 292 -28.54 0.82 2.91
N GLY A 293 -28.52 -0.42 2.46
CA GLY A 293 -27.32 -1.12 2.01
C GLY A 293 -27.13 -1.08 0.50
N ASP A 294 -25.89 -0.82 0.05
CA ASP A 294 -25.53 -0.97 -1.37
C ASP A 294 -24.82 -2.30 -1.69
N GLY A 295 -24.74 -3.25 -0.77
CA GLY A 295 -23.91 -4.47 -0.90
C GLY A 295 -24.26 -5.37 -2.08
N GLN A 296 -25.50 -5.30 -2.59
CA GLN A 296 -25.94 -6.04 -3.78
C GLN A 296 -25.58 -5.34 -5.10
N ILE A 297 -25.10 -4.09 -5.04
CA ILE A 297 -24.72 -3.33 -6.22
C ILE A 297 -23.32 -3.77 -6.69
N GLU A 298 -23.31 -4.63 -7.71
CA GLU A 298 -22.08 -5.10 -8.38
C GLU A 298 -21.26 -3.94 -8.95
N GLY A 299 -19.94 -4.07 -8.82
CA GLY A 299 -18.98 -3.07 -9.27
C GLY A 299 -18.24 -3.46 -10.56
N GLY A 300 -17.43 -2.51 -11.03
CA GLY A 300 -16.54 -2.63 -12.17
C GLY A 300 -15.63 -1.40 -12.22
N ALA A 301 -14.69 -1.34 -13.19
CA ALA A 301 -13.64 -0.31 -13.25
C ALA A 301 -14.14 1.15 -13.17
N ALA A 302 -15.41 1.38 -13.54
CA ALA A 302 -16.15 2.57 -13.17
C ALA A 302 -17.62 2.20 -12.91
N LYS A 303 -18.21 2.74 -11.84
CA LYS A 303 -19.62 2.56 -11.50
C LYS A 303 -20.27 3.90 -11.18
N TYR A 304 -21.50 4.06 -11.63
CA TYR A 304 -22.42 5.10 -11.20
C TYR A 304 -23.74 4.42 -10.81
N PHE A 305 -24.22 4.68 -9.60
CA PHE A 305 -25.45 4.12 -9.06
C PHE A 305 -26.27 5.24 -8.42
N VAL A 306 -27.59 5.18 -8.62
CA VAL A 306 -28.56 6.13 -8.08
C VAL A 306 -29.77 5.33 -7.58
N ASN A 307 -30.24 5.67 -6.40
CA ASN A 307 -31.52 5.24 -5.85
C ASN A 307 -32.49 6.44 -5.86
N ASP A 308 -33.44 6.42 -6.80
CA ASP A 308 -34.44 7.49 -6.98
C ASP A 308 -35.50 7.53 -5.86
N GLN A 309 -35.66 6.45 -5.10
CA GLN A 309 -36.67 6.39 -4.02
C GLN A 309 -36.18 7.11 -2.76
N SER A 310 -34.89 6.95 -2.46
CA SER A 310 -34.27 7.48 -1.24
C SER A 310 -33.31 8.65 -1.52
N PHE A 311 -33.25 9.11 -2.77
CA PHE A 311 -32.52 10.28 -3.23
C PHE A 311 -31.01 10.28 -2.92
N TRP A 312 -30.35 9.14 -3.06
CA TRP A 312 -28.91 9.02 -2.87
C TRP A 312 -28.27 8.13 -3.93
N GLY A 313 -26.95 8.14 -4.00
CA GLY A 313 -26.20 7.27 -4.89
C GLY A 313 -24.72 7.28 -4.59
N PHE A 314 -23.97 6.55 -5.40
CA PHE A 314 -22.51 6.59 -5.36
C PHE A 314 -21.90 6.47 -6.75
N SER A 315 -20.65 6.92 -6.86
CA SER A 315 -19.79 6.65 -8.00
C SER A 315 -18.45 6.12 -7.52
N SER A 316 -17.88 5.18 -8.27
CA SER A 316 -16.55 4.64 -8.00
C SER A 316 -15.73 4.55 -9.27
N THR A 317 -14.41 4.69 -9.12
CA THR A 317 -13.47 4.52 -10.22
C THR A 317 -12.26 3.69 -9.82
N GLY A 318 -11.70 3.00 -10.80
CA GLY A 318 -10.51 2.19 -10.65
C GLY A 318 -10.75 0.72 -10.85
N ASP A 319 -9.67 0.06 -11.27
CA ASP A 319 -9.55 -1.38 -11.32
C ASP A 319 -8.50 -1.85 -10.28
N PHE A 320 -8.81 -2.92 -9.55
CA PHE A 320 -7.88 -3.57 -8.64
C PHE A 320 -6.98 -4.48 -9.50
N MET A 321 -5.72 -4.09 -9.69
CA MET A 321 -4.82 -4.72 -10.66
C MET A 321 -4.38 -6.15 -10.25
N ASP A 322 -3.98 -6.94 -11.27
CA ASP A 322 -3.12 -8.13 -11.18
C ASP A 322 -3.71 -9.42 -10.56
N ASP A 323 -5.03 -9.59 -10.61
CA ASP A 323 -5.72 -10.85 -10.26
C ASP A 323 -6.05 -11.73 -11.49
N ASN A 324 -5.62 -11.33 -12.69
CA ASN A 324 -6.03 -11.91 -13.98
C ASN A 324 -7.56 -11.93 -14.20
N ASP A 325 -8.33 -11.19 -13.39
CA ASP A 325 -9.78 -11.11 -13.44
C ASP A 325 -10.22 -9.73 -13.92
N TYR A 326 -10.32 -9.58 -15.24
CA TYR A 326 -10.79 -8.36 -15.89
C TYR A 326 -12.26 -8.03 -15.60
N GLN A 327 -12.99 -8.91 -14.91
CA GLN A 327 -14.38 -8.68 -14.51
C GLN A 327 -14.51 -8.23 -13.06
N ASN A 328 -13.40 -7.96 -12.37
CA ASN A 328 -13.34 -7.67 -10.93
C ASN A 328 -14.64 -7.07 -10.40
N THR A 329 -15.49 -7.89 -9.76
CA THR A 329 -16.82 -7.47 -9.30
C THR A 329 -16.82 -7.07 -7.84
N ARG A 330 -15.72 -7.35 -7.11
CA ARG A 330 -15.65 -7.30 -5.65
C ARG A 330 -15.22 -5.93 -5.13
N TYR A 331 -16.11 -4.96 -5.24
CA TYR A 331 -15.97 -3.62 -4.65
C TYR A 331 -16.57 -3.53 -3.24
N THR A 332 -16.91 -4.67 -2.65
CA THR A 332 -17.41 -4.78 -1.29
C THR A 332 -16.62 -5.87 -0.58
N VAL A 333 -16.41 -5.68 0.72
CA VAL A 333 -15.65 -6.59 1.57
C VAL A 333 -16.47 -6.90 2.80
N SER A 334 -16.29 -8.11 3.31
CA SER A 334 -17.01 -8.60 4.47
C SER A 334 -16.07 -9.37 5.38
N LEU A 335 -16.18 -9.14 6.68
CA LEU A 335 -15.49 -9.89 7.71
C LEU A 335 -16.51 -10.67 8.54
N GLN A 336 -16.37 -11.99 8.59
CA GLN A 336 -17.15 -12.82 9.50
C GLN A 336 -16.51 -12.77 10.90
N SER A 337 -16.93 -11.79 11.70
CA SER A 337 -16.46 -11.62 13.06
C SER A 337 -17.61 -11.32 14.02
N SER A 338 -17.59 -11.97 15.18
CA SER A 338 -18.56 -11.74 16.27
C SER A 338 -18.15 -10.61 17.21
N THR A 339 -16.96 -10.01 17.04
CA THR A 339 -16.42 -9.01 17.96
C THR A 339 -16.72 -7.57 17.56
N ILE A 340 -17.11 -7.32 16.30
CA ILE A 340 -17.45 -5.99 15.77
C ILE A 340 -18.95 -5.87 15.48
N PRO A 341 -19.56 -4.69 15.68
CA PRO A 341 -20.98 -4.48 15.37
C PRO A 341 -21.30 -4.72 13.90
N GLU A 342 -22.53 -5.16 13.59
CA GLU A 342 -22.97 -5.53 12.23
C GLU A 342 -22.70 -4.43 11.19
N LEU A 343 -22.85 -3.15 11.55
CA LEU A 343 -22.58 -1.99 10.69
C LEU A 343 -21.14 -1.93 10.16
N TYR A 344 -20.18 -2.52 10.88
CA TYR A 344 -18.75 -2.49 10.53
C TYR A 344 -18.23 -3.81 9.97
N GLN A 345 -19.09 -4.84 9.87
CA GLN A 345 -18.72 -6.15 9.31
C GLN A 345 -18.61 -6.12 7.79
N THR A 346 -19.19 -5.11 7.15
CA THR A 346 -19.10 -4.88 5.71
C THR A 346 -18.56 -3.49 5.42
N ALA A 347 -17.91 -3.35 4.26
CA ALA A 347 -17.49 -2.06 3.77
C ALA A 347 -17.49 -2.04 2.24
N ARG A 348 -17.70 -0.86 1.65
CA ARG A 348 -17.43 -0.61 0.24
C ARG A 348 -15.99 -0.15 0.07
N ILE A 349 -15.31 -0.71 -0.93
CA ILE A 349 -13.95 -0.35 -1.31
C ILE A 349 -13.92 0.20 -2.73
N SER A 350 -12.88 0.98 -3.03
CA SER A 350 -12.59 1.41 -4.39
C SER A 350 -11.09 1.58 -4.59
N PRO A 351 -10.52 1.26 -5.75
CA PRO A 351 -9.08 1.38 -5.98
C PRO A 351 -8.60 2.83 -6.08
N ILE A 352 -9.45 3.75 -6.56
CA ILE A 352 -9.06 5.14 -6.87
C ILE A 352 -9.96 6.12 -6.15
N SER A 353 -11.25 6.11 -6.45
CA SER A 353 -12.17 7.07 -5.86
C SER A 353 -13.51 6.42 -5.55
N LEU A 354 -14.11 6.83 -4.45
CA LEU A 354 -15.47 6.46 -4.06
C LEU A 354 -16.17 7.73 -3.59
N THR A 355 -17.21 8.13 -4.30
CA THR A 355 -17.99 9.33 -3.98
C THR A 355 -19.40 8.90 -3.67
N TYR A 356 -19.86 9.15 -2.45
CA TYR A 356 -21.27 9.09 -2.11
C TYR A 356 -21.89 10.47 -2.26
N PHE A 357 -23.12 10.49 -2.77
CA PHE A 357 -23.86 11.73 -2.88
C PHE A 357 -25.31 11.51 -2.46
N HIS A 358 -25.86 12.51 -1.80
CA HIS A 358 -27.27 12.63 -1.53
C HIS A 358 -27.79 13.85 -2.28
N TYR A 359 -28.92 13.72 -2.93
CA TYR A 359 -29.62 14.82 -3.57
C TYR A 359 -30.97 15.01 -2.88
N CYS A 360 -31.58 16.18 -3.04
CA CYS A 360 -32.82 16.56 -2.39
C CYS A 360 -32.81 16.59 -0.85
N LEU A 361 -31.64 16.89 -0.27
CA LEU A 361 -31.54 17.25 1.15
C LEU A 361 -32.03 18.68 1.39
N GLN A 362 -32.56 18.95 2.59
CA GLN A 362 -32.85 20.32 3.01
C GLN A 362 -31.55 21.14 3.01
N ASN A 363 -31.60 22.38 2.53
CA ASN A 363 -30.45 23.27 2.69
C ASN A 363 -30.26 23.63 4.15
N GLY A 364 -29.02 23.55 4.63
CA GLY A 364 -28.74 23.75 6.03
C GLY A 364 -27.38 23.23 6.43
N ASN A 365 -27.12 23.29 7.73
CA ASN A 365 -25.86 22.86 8.30
C ASN A 365 -25.99 21.44 8.86
N TYR A 366 -25.13 20.54 8.42
CA TYR A 366 -25.15 19.13 8.81
C TYR A 366 -23.91 18.75 9.60
N THR A 367 -24.08 17.77 10.48
CA THR A 367 -22.99 16.95 10.99
C THR A 367 -22.97 15.65 10.19
N VAL A 368 -21.84 15.32 9.59
CA VAL A 368 -21.67 14.08 8.82
C VAL A 368 -20.77 13.13 9.61
N ASN A 369 -21.32 11.99 10.00
CA ASN A 369 -20.58 10.90 10.64
C ASN A 369 -20.14 9.91 9.56
N LEU A 370 -18.84 9.70 9.45
CA LEU A 370 -18.21 8.73 8.55
C LEU A 370 -17.73 7.54 9.39
N HIS A 371 -18.31 6.37 9.14
CA HIS A 371 -18.06 5.16 9.89
C HIS A 371 -17.06 4.28 9.15
N PHE A 372 -15.96 3.95 9.80
CA PHE A 372 -14.88 3.14 9.26
C PHE A 372 -14.58 1.95 10.16
N ALA A 373 -14.19 0.84 9.55
CA ALA A 373 -13.38 -0.19 10.18
C ALA A 373 -12.46 -0.77 9.10
N GLU A 374 -11.17 -0.92 9.41
CA GLU A 374 -10.29 -1.69 8.54
C GLU A 374 -10.52 -3.18 8.83
N ILE A 375 -11.03 -3.88 7.84
CA ILE A 375 -11.50 -5.28 7.95
C ILE A 375 -10.88 -6.19 6.87
N GLN A 376 -10.04 -5.65 5.98
CA GLN A 376 -9.20 -6.46 5.10
C GLN A 376 -7.82 -6.69 5.73
N TYR A 377 -7.27 -5.66 6.36
CA TYR A 377 -6.12 -5.81 7.25
C TYR A 377 -6.62 -6.13 8.66
N THR A 378 -6.02 -7.13 9.29
CA THR A 378 -6.37 -7.58 10.63
C THR A 378 -5.23 -7.24 11.59
N ASN A 379 -5.50 -7.11 12.88
CA ASN A 379 -4.46 -6.83 13.88
C ASN A 379 -3.84 -8.10 14.48
N ASP A 380 -4.05 -9.22 13.81
CA ASP A 380 -3.50 -10.49 14.21
C ASP A 380 -1.99 -10.52 13.94
N HIS A 381 -1.41 -11.70 14.14
CA HIS A 381 -0.01 -11.84 13.81
C HIS A 381 0.24 -11.98 12.32
N THR A 382 -0.74 -12.37 11.48
CA THR A 382 -0.59 -12.76 10.07
C THR A 382 0.05 -11.73 9.16
N TYR A 383 0.54 -12.19 8.01
CA TYR A 383 1.11 -11.30 7.01
C TYR A 383 0.09 -10.30 6.43
N ASN A 384 -1.21 -10.60 6.50
CA ASN A 384 -2.27 -9.65 6.17
C ASN A 384 -2.21 -8.42 7.10
N SER A 385 -1.76 -8.58 8.35
CA SER A 385 -1.62 -7.50 9.34
C SER A 385 -0.54 -6.47 9.01
N LEU A 386 0.26 -6.69 7.96
CA LEU A 386 1.37 -5.81 7.59
C LEU A 386 0.99 -4.80 6.53
N GLY A 387 -0.22 -4.94 5.96
CA GLY A 387 -0.75 -3.98 5.03
C GLY A 387 -1.32 -2.75 5.73
N ARG A 388 -1.24 -1.61 5.06
CA ARG A 388 -1.82 -0.34 5.51
C ARG A 388 -2.68 0.26 4.41
N ARG A 389 -3.71 1.01 4.79
CA ARG A 389 -4.58 1.72 3.85
C ARG A 389 -4.51 3.22 4.12
N VAL A 390 -4.30 4.00 3.05
CA VAL A 390 -4.22 5.45 3.17
C VAL A 390 -5.03 6.13 2.07
N PHE A 391 -5.94 7.02 2.44
CA PHE A 391 -6.79 7.76 1.50
C PHE A 391 -7.14 9.15 2.02
N ASP A 392 -7.47 10.07 1.13
CA ASP A 392 -7.97 11.40 1.45
C ASP A 392 -9.50 11.40 1.56
N ILE A 393 -10.02 12.25 2.42
CA ILE A 393 -11.46 12.43 2.64
C ILE A 393 -11.84 13.87 2.32
N TYR A 394 -12.83 14.03 1.45
CA TYR A 394 -13.43 15.31 1.08
C TYR A 394 -14.92 15.30 1.39
N VAL A 395 -15.44 16.42 1.89
CA VAL A 395 -16.87 16.63 2.14
C VAL A 395 -17.21 18.01 1.61
N GLN A 396 -18.21 18.11 0.71
CA GLN A 396 -18.55 19.34 0.00
C GLN A 396 -17.31 19.99 -0.63
N GLU A 397 -16.51 19.19 -1.36
CA GLU A 397 -15.24 19.58 -1.99
C GLU A 397 -14.12 20.04 -1.03
N ARG A 398 -14.40 20.18 0.27
CA ARG A 398 -13.41 20.54 1.28
C ARG A 398 -12.63 19.30 1.70
N LEU A 399 -11.29 19.36 1.62
CA LEU A 399 -10.41 18.34 2.19
C LEU A 399 -10.56 18.34 3.72
N VAL A 400 -11.14 17.27 4.28
CA VAL A 400 -11.36 17.13 5.74
C VAL A 400 -10.31 16.27 6.40
N SER A 401 -9.67 15.36 5.65
CA SER A 401 -8.58 14.53 6.16
C SER A 401 -7.64 14.18 5.01
N LYS A 402 -6.35 14.47 5.18
CA LYS A 402 -5.30 14.09 4.24
C LYS A 402 -4.56 12.87 4.78
N ASP A 403 -4.17 11.95 3.90
CA ASP A 403 -3.43 10.74 4.24
C ASP A 403 -4.10 9.96 5.40
N PHE A 404 -5.44 9.87 5.41
CA PHE A 404 -6.19 9.20 6.47
C PHE A 404 -5.93 7.69 6.45
N ASN A 405 -5.53 7.18 7.62
CA ASN A 405 -5.35 5.77 7.91
C ASN A 405 -6.14 5.43 9.17
N ILE A 406 -7.04 4.45 9.05
CA ILE A 406 -7.95 4.06 10.13
C ILE A 406 -7.16 3.56 11.34
N GLU A 407 -6.15 2.72 11.11
CA GLU A 407 -5.36 2.12 12.19
C GLU A 407 -4.59 3.18 12.99
N ASP A 408 -4.04 4.20 12.32
CA ASP A 408 -3.33 5.30 13.00
C ASP A 408 -4.26 6.13 13.91
N GLU A 409 -5.57 6.18 13.60
CA GLU A 409 -6.57 6.94 14.35
C GLU A 409 -7.16 6.15 15.54
N VAL A 410 -7.39 4.83 15.39
CA VAL A 410 -7.98 4.00 16.47
C VAL A 410 -7.01 3.06 17.18
N GLY A 411 -5.77 2.96 16.68
CA GLY A 411 -4.69 2.12 17.19
C GLY A 411 -4.84 0.63 16.90
N SER A 412 -5.83 0.22 16.12
CA SER A 412 -6.02 -1.19 15.74
C SER A 412 -6.94 -1.36 14.53
N ALA A 413 -6.65 -2.34 13.67
CA ALA A 413 -7.63 -2.88 12.73
C ALA A 413 -8.78 -3.61 13.46
N GLU A 414 -9.87 -3.90 12.74
CA GLU A 414 -11.11 -4.48 13.26
C GLU A 414 -11.72 -3.69 14.43
N LYS A 415 -11.43 -2.39 14.52
CA LYS A 415 -11.99 -1.51 15.53
C LYS A 415 -12.78 -0.39 14.87
N PRO A 416 -14.06 -0.20 15.25
CA PRO A 416 -14.87 0.89 14.75
C PRO A 416 -14.25 2.26 15.01
N LEU A 417 -14.29 3.11 13.98
CA LEU A 417 -13.92 4.53 14.02
C LEU A 417 -15.07 5.35 13.45
N VAL A 418 -15.53 6.36 14.20
CA VAL A 418 -16.48 7.35 13.70
C VAL A 418 -15.75 8.68 13.56
N LYS A 419 -15.56 9.14 12.33
CA LYS A 419 -15.00 10.47 12.06
C LYS A 419 -16.14 11.46 11.84
N GLN A 420 -16.30 12.39 12.77
CA GLN A 420 -17.32 13.43 12.68
C GLN A 420 -16.81 14.64 11.89
N VAL A 421 -17.58 15.07 10.90
CA VAL A 421 -17.34 16.28 10.14
C VAL A 421 -18.45 17.27 10.48
N LEU A 422 -18.10 18.26 11.29
CA LEU A 422 -19.01 19.30 11.75
C LEU A 422 -19.13 20.42 10.71
N ASN A 423 -20.26 21.10 10.78
CA ASN A 423 -20.55 22.32 10.02
C ASN A 423 -20.48 22.13 8.49
N VAL A 424 -21.08 21.05 7.99
CA VAL A 424 -21.18 20.76 6.55
C VAL A 424 -22.37 21.53 5.98
N ASN A 425 -22.08 22.59 5.23
CA ASN A 425 -23.11 23.42 4.63
C ASN A 425 -23.65 22.81 3.33
N VAL A 426 -24.95 22.50 3.30
CA VAL A 426 -25.68 22.03 2.11
C VAL A 426 -26.46 23.22 1.54
N THR A 427 -26.11 23.66 0.33
CA THR A 427 -26.68 24.87 -0.31
C THR A 427 -27.46 24.62 -1.59
N ASN A 428 -27.21 23.49 -2.26
CA ASN A 428 -27.85 23.11 -3.53
C ASN A 428 -28.66 21.81 -3.40
N ASN A 429 -29.23 21.58 -2.21
CA ASN A 429 -29.94 20.36 -1.85
C ASN A 429 -29.12 19.08 -2.05
N MET A 430 -27.79 19.19 -2.09
CA MET A 430 -26.89 18.10 -2.42
C MET A 430 -25.77 18.02 -1.39
N LEU A 431 -25.50 16.80 -0.92
CA LEU A 431 -24.35 16.47 -0.09
C LEU A 431 -23.43 15.54 -0.88
N GLU A 432 -22.18 15.94 -1.08
CA GLU A 432 -21.14 15.09 -1.69
C GLU A 432 -20.06 14.74 -0.65
N ILE A 433 -19.73 13.46 -0.57
CA ILE A 433 -18.65 12.92 0.25
C ILE A 433 -17.77 12.07 -0.65
N ARG A 434 -16.50 12.44 -0.79
CA ARG A 434 -15.55 11.80 -1.69
C ARG A 434 -14.35 11.26 -0.92
N PHE A 435 -14.10 9.98 -1.12
CA PHE A 435 -12.89 9.30 -0.67
C PHE A 435 -11.99 9.09 -1.88
N TYR A 436 -10.71 9.45 -1.73
CA TYR A 436 -9.76 9.38 -2.84
C TYR A 436 -8.48 8.69 -2.38
N PHE A 437 -8.02 7.69 -3.11
CA PHE A 437 -6.78 7.00 -2.80
C PHE A 437 -5.63 7.99 -2.75
N ALA A 438 -4.92 8.07 -1.62
CA ALA A 438 -3.83 9.01 -1.41
C ALA A 438 -2.59 8.67 -2.26
N GLY A 439 -2.66 7.61 -3.07
CA GLY A 439 -1.51 6.91 -3.63
C GLY A 439 -0.90 5.96 -2.63
N LYS A 440 -0.77 6.37 -1.37
CA LYS A 440 -0.08 5.62 -0.32
C LYS A 440 -0.94 4.48 0.20
N GLY A 441 -0.30 3.51 0.83
CA GLY A 441 -0.89 2.27 1.26
C GLY A 441 -0.29 1.05 0.58
N THR A 442 -0.48 -0.10 1.21
CA THR A 442 -0.05 -1.38 0.72
C THR A 442 -0.89 -1.81 -0.46
N THR A 443 -0.24 -2.18 -1.57
CA THR A 443 -0.90 -2.54 -2.83
C THR A 443 -0.84 -4.03 -3.15
N ARG A 444 -0.13 -4.84 -2.34
CA ARG A 444 0.28 -6.22 -2.69
C ARG A 444 0.18 -7.26 -1.57
N ILE A 445 -0.47 -6.96 -0.43
CA ILE A 445 -0.47 -7.88 0.72
C ILE A 445 -1.91 -8.11 1.19
N PRO A 446 -2.33 -9.37 1.42
CA PRO A 446 -1.73 -10.62 0.92
C PRO A 446 -1.72 -10.74 -0.60
N ASP A 447 -2.73 -10.11 -1.21
CA ASP A 447 -3.01 -10.13 -2.62
C ASP A 447 -2.84 -8.72 -3.18
N ARG A 448 -2.71 -8.64 -4.51
CA ARG A 448 -2.72 -7.33 -5.17
C ARG A 448 -4.15 -6.79 -5.18
N GLY A 449 -4.28 -5.46 -5.19
CA GLY A 449 -5.61 -4.83 -5.22
C GLY A 449 -6.21 -4.54 -3.84
N VAL A 450 -5.45 -4.62 -2.75
CA VAL A 450 -5.95 -4.32 -1.39
C VAL A 450 -5.64 -2.86 -1.00
N TYR A 451 -5.93 -1.91 -1.88
CA TYR A 451 -5.61 -0.48 -1.67
C TYR A 451 -6.82 0.43 -1.92
N GLY A 452 -6.65 1.75 -1.77
CA GLY A 452 -7.73 2.72 -1.97
C GLY A 452 -8.66 2.87 -0.77
N PRO A 453 -9.69 3.72 -0.83
CA PRO A 453 -10.59 3.95 0.29
C PRO A 453 -11.44 2.72 0.67
N ILE A 454 -11.78 2.66 1.96
CA ILE A 454 -12.75 1.74 2.55
C ILE A 454 -13.70 2.57 3.43
N ILE A 455 -15.00 2.28 3.39
CA ILE A 455 -16.00 2.95 4.23
C ILE A 455 -17.09 1.94 4.60
N SER A 456 -17.50 1.94 5.87
CA SER A 456 -18.53 1.03 6.38
C SER A 456 -19.91 1.68 6.37
N ALA A 457 -20.02 2.96 6.74
CA ALA A 457 -21.30 3.66 6.68
C ALA A 457 -21.19 5.18 6.66
N ILE A 458 -22.26 5.84 6.22
CA ILE A 458 -22.39 7.30 6.20
C ILE A 458 -23.69 7.70 6.89
N CYS A 459 -23.61 8.69 7.78
CA CYS A 459 -24.74 9.17 8.58
C CYS A 459 -24.70 10.71 8.64
N PRO A 460 -25.41 11.41 7.74
CA PRO A 460 -25.65 12.84 7.87
C PRO A 460 -26.75 13.10 8.91
N SER A 461 -26.64 14.20 9.65
CA SER A 461 -27.63 14.65 10.62
C SER A 461 -27.75 16.17 10.58
N LEU A 462 -28.95 16.68 10.29
CA LEU A 462 -29.20 18.13 10.23
C LEU A 462 -29.06 18.74 11.63
N TYR A 463 -28.34 19.85 11.73
CA TYR A 463 -28.20 20.59 12.98
C TYR A 463 -29.50 21.33 13.28
N PHE A 464 -30.27 20.84 14.25
CA PHE A 464 -31.34 21.63 14.85
C PHE A 464 -30.71 22.53 15.92
N LEU A 465 -30.68 23.84 15.67
CA LEU A 465 -30.57 24.82 16.76
C LEU A 465 -31.83 24.65 17.61
N ILE A 466 -31.70 24.00 18.77
CA ILE A 466 -32.72 24.00 19.82
C ILE A 466 -32.67 25.38 20.50
#